data_AF-R0MIY9-F1
#
_entry.id   AF-R0MIY9-F1
#
_cell.length_a   1.000
_cell.length_b   1.000
_cell.length_c   1.000
_cell.angle_alpha   90.00
_cell.angle_beta   90.00
_cell.angle_gamma   90.00
#
_symmetry.space_group_name_H-M   'P 1'
#
loop_
_entity.id
_entity.type
_entity.pdbx_description
1 polymer ?
#
loop_
_entity_poly.entity_id
_entity_poly.type
_entity_poly.pdbx_seq_one_letter_code
_entity_poly.pdbx_strand_id
1 'polypeptide(L)'
;MNIGKVYLKQQDFNILWSSIENELYKLFHNTRCSALVVYNNVYIICTDPDSKFIESLYWKIGDFIYERARELRNEIYKEEDWIVIYNLKFNLFKKYIKILSEMCDFIKSILSSKVP
;
A
#
# COMPACT_ATOMS: atom_id res chain seq x y z
N MET A 1 -11.10 -17.16 -22.55
CA MET A 1 -11.10 -15.75 -23.02
C MET A 1 -9.72 -15.15 -22.75
N ASN A 2 -8.92 -14.91 -23.79
CA ASN A 2 -7.66 -14.15 -23.72
C ASN A 2 -7.92 -12.72 -24.19
N ILE A 3 -8.65 -11.94 -23.40
CA ILE A 3 -8.82 -10.51 -23.66
C ILE A 3 -7.70 -9.80 -22.89
N GLY A 4 -6.68 -9.34 -23.62
CA GLY A 4 -5.76 -8.27 -23.22
C GLY A 4 -4.89 -8.53 -21.99
N LYS A 5 -4.05 -9.58 -21.99
CA LYS A 5 -2.90 -9.64 -21.07
C LYS A 5 -1.91 -8.56 -21.49
N VAL A 6 -1.95 -7.41 -20.83
CA VAL A 6 -0.94 -6.36 -20.98
C VAL A 6 0.26 -6.80 -20.14
N TYR A 7 1.40 -7.05 -20.79
CA TYR A 7 2.65 -7.26 -20.09
C TYR A 7 3.15 -5.92 -19.58
N LEU A 8 3.26 -5.79 -18.27
CA LEU A 8 3.83 -4.61 -17.64
C LEU A 8 5.33 -4.53 -17.94
N LYS A 9 5.78 -3.33 -18.30
CA LYS A 9 7.20 -2.97 -18.21
C LYS A 9 7.47 -2.39 -16.83
N GLN A 10 8.75 -2.34 -16.44
CA GLN A 10 9.15 -1.74 -15.17
C GLN A 10 8.66 -0.28 -15.03
N GLN A 11 8.63 0.46 -16.13
CA GLN A 11 8.12 1.83 -16.15
C GLN A 11 6.62 1.90 -15.81
N ASP A 12 5.82 0.98 -16.36
CA ASP A 12 4.38 0.91 -16.08
C ASP A 12 4.13 0.56 -14.62
N PHE A 13 4.87 -0.41 -14.09
CA PHE A 13 4.83 -0.76 -12.67
C PHE A 13 5.16 0.45 -11.78
N ASN A 14 6.21 1.21 -12.09
CA ASN A 14 6.58 2.38 -11.31
C ASN A 14 5.46 3.44 -11.31
N ILE A 15 4.78 3.65 -12.44
CA ILE A 15 3.63 4.58 -12.54
C ILE A 15 2.47 4.10 -11.67
N LEU A 16 2.12 2.81 -11.76
CA LEU A 16 1.05 2.21 -10.97
C LEU A 16 1.37 2.30 -9.47
N TRP A 17 2.61 1.98 -9.09
CA TRP A 17 3.10 2.12 -7.72
C TRP A 17 3.02 3.57 -7.24
N SER A 18 3.54 4.55 -7.97
CA SER A 18 3.48 5.96 -7.56
C SER A 18 2.04 6.44 -7.36
N SER A 19 1.10 5.96 -8.17
CA SER A 19 -0.32 6.27 -7.98
C SER A 19 -0.91 5.58 -6.74
N ILE A 20 -0.51 4.34 -6.43
CA ILE A 20 -0.90 3.65 -5.18
C ILE A 20 -0.32 4.40 -3.97
N GLU A 21 0.99 4.64 -3.99
CA GLU A 21 1.75 5.30 -2.94
C GLU A 21 1.15 6.66 -2.57
N ASN A 22 0.77 7.46 -3.56
CA ASN A 22 0.12 8.76 -3.32
C ASN A 22 -1.20 8.61 -2.55
N GLU A 23 -2.05 7.65 -2.90
CA GLU A 23 -3.32 7.41 -2.21
C GLU A 23 -3.10 6.84 -0.79
N LEU A 24 -2.10 5.97 -0.62
CA LEU A 24 -1.71 5.45 0.69
C LEU A 24 -1.12 6.54 1.59
N TYR A 25 -0.34 7.46 1.03
CA TYR A 25 0.20 8.62 1.73
C TYR A 25 -0.91 9.58 2.18
N LYS A 26 -1.90 9.81 1.32
CA LYS A 26 -3.08 10.60 1.67
C LYS A 26 -3.83 9.99 2.86
N LEU A 27 -4.07 8.67 2.82
CA LEU A 27 -4.72 7.94 3.89
C LEU A 27 -3.95 8.07 5.22
N PHE A 28 -2.62 7.92 5.17
CA PHE A 28 -1.76 8.05 6.34
C PHE A 28 -1.85 9.46 6.98
N HIS A 29 -1.98 10.51 6.18
CA HIS A 29 -2.14 11.89 6.63
C HIS A 29 -3.59 12.31 6.91
N ASN A 30 -4.53 11.36 7.01
CA ASN A 30 -5.97 11.62 7.20
C ASN A 30 -6.58 12.54 6.13
N THR A 31 -6.05 12.50 4.91
CA THR A 31 -6.62 13.22 3.76
C THR A 31 -7.43 12.27 2.88
N ARG A 32 -8.38 12.82 2.11
CA ARG A 32 -9.28 12.01 1.28
C ARG A 32 -8.49 11.24 0.23
N CYS A 33 -8.54 9.90 0.32
CA CYS A 33 -7.96 8.99 -0.65
C CYS A 33 -9.03 8.24 -1.45
N SER A 34 -8.64 7.65 -2.58
CA SER A 34 -9.49 6.83 -3.43
C SER A 34 -9.09 5.36 -3.35
N ALA A 35 -9.85 4.57 -2.60
CA ALA A 35 -9.68 3.13 -2.52
C ALA A 35 -9.83 2.45 -3.90
N LEU A 36 -10.65 3.02 -4.79
CA LEU A 36 -10.84 2.53 -6.15
C LEU A 36 -9.57 2.64 -7.00
N VAL A 37 -8.81 3.73 -6.85
CA VAL A 37 -7.54 3.93 -7.56
C VAL A 37 -6.51 2.89 -7.11
N VAL A 38 -6.36 2.72 -5.78
CA VAL A 38 -5.46 1.70 -5.24
C VAL A 38 -5.85 0.32 -5.73
N TYR A 39 -7.14 -0.02 -5.65
CA TYR A 39 -7.65 -1.31 -6.09
C TYR A 39 -7.36 -1.58 -7.58
N ASN A 40 -7.72 -0.66 -8.47
CA ASN A 40 -7.53 -0.84 -9.90
C ASN A 40 -6.05 -1.05 -10.25
N ASN A 41 -5.16 -0.26 -9.67
CA ASN A 41 -3.73 -0.35 -9.94
C ASN A 41 -3.15 -1.67 -9.41
N VAL A 42 -3.53 -2.09 -8.20
CA VAL A 42 -3.08 -3.39 -7.66
C VAL A 42 -3.65 -4.54 -8.48
N TYR A 43 -4.90 -4.45 -8.93
CA TYR A 43 -5.50 -5.45 -9.81
C TYR A 43 -4.72 -5.58 -11.12
N ILE A 44 -4.34 -4.47 -11.76
CA ILE A 44 -3.52 -4.47 -12.97
C ILE A 44 -2.17 -5.17 -12.69
N ILE A 45 -1.49 -4.83 -11.59
CA ILE A 45 -0.22 -5.45 -11.20
C ILE A 45 -0.37 -6.96 -10.96
N CYS A 46 -1.39 -7.38 -10.22
CA CYS A 46 -1.58 -8.78 -9.84
C CYS A 46 -2.19 -9.65 -10.95
N THR A 47 -2.73 -9.06 -12.01
CA THR A 47 -3.21 -9.79 -13.20
C THR A 47 -2.20 -9.83 -14.34
N ASP A 48 -1.05 -9.18 -14.15
CA ASP A 48 0.08 -9.33 -15.05
C ASP A 48 0.55 -10.81 -15.09
N PRO A 49 0.91 -11.34 -16.26
CA PRO A 49 1.37 -12.73 -16.37
C PRO A 49 2.72 -13.00 -15.70
N ASP A 50 3.53 -11.96 -15.43
CA ASP A 50 4.84 -12.04 -14.80
C ASP A 50 4.73 -11.78 -13.30
N SER A 51 5.03 -12.80 -12.49
CA SER A 51 4.92 -12.72 -11.03
C SER A 51 5.92 -11.76 -10.38
N LYS A 52 6.97 -11.31 -11.09
CA LYS A 52 8.00 -10.41 -10.52
C LYS A 52 7.42 -9.10 -10.00
N PHE A 53 6.34 -8.59 -10.60
CA PHE A 53 5.74 -7.32 -10.19
C PHE A 53 4.89 -7.46 -8.92
N ILE A 54 4.37 -8.66 -8.64
CA ILE A 54 3.69 -8.95 -7.38
C ILE A 54 4.70 -8.93 -6.22
N GLU A 55 5.86 -9.57 -6.41
CA GLU A 55 6.95 -9.54 -5.43
C GLU A 55 7.46 -8.10 -5.24
N SER A 56 7.66 -7.37 -6.34
CA SER A 56 8.07 -5.96 -6.28
C SER A 56 7.05 -5.09 -5.51
N LEU A 57 5.76 -5.33 -5.72
CA LEU A 57 4.69 -4.63 -4.99
C LEU A 57 4.75 -4.93 -3.49
N TYR A 58 4.99 -6.18 -3.10
CA TYR A 58 5.13 -6.57 -1.70
C TYR A 58 6.28 -5.80 -1.02
N TRP A 59 7.46 -5.77 -1.65
CA TRP A 59 8.61 -5.02 -1.12
C TRP A 59 8.34 -3.52 -1.04
N LYS A 60 7.73 -2.93 -2.08
CA LYS A 60 7.38 -1.50 -2.09
C LYS A 60 6.40 -1.11 -0.98
N ILE A 61 5.41 -1.96 -0.68
CA ILE A 61 4.52 -1.76 0.47
C ILE A 61 5.30 -1.81 1.78
N GLY A 62 6.23 -2.76 1.92
CA GLY A 62 7.11 -2.86 3.08
C GLY A 62 7.96 -1.60 3.29
N ASP A 63 8.63 -1.13 2.25
CA ASP A 63 9.43 0.10 2.26
C ASP A 63 8.58 1.31 2.65
N PHE A 64 7.38 1.43 2.06
CA PHE A 64 6.44 2.50 2.39
C PHE A 64 6.08 2.50 3.88
N ILE A 65 5.71 1.34 4.43
CA ILE A 65 5.34 1.20 5.85
C ILE A 65 6.53 1.58 6.75
N TYR A 66 7.73 1.14 6.39
CA TYR A 66 8.95 1.45 7.14
C TYR A 66 9.24 2.95 7.15
N GLU A 67 9.14 3.64 6.02
CA GLU A 67 9.37 5.08 5.94
C GLU A 67 8.34 5.88 6.75
N ARG A 68 7.06 5.48 6.73
CA ARG A 68 6.03 6.10 7.59
C ARG A 68 6.32 5.89 9.08
N ALA A 69 6.81 4.71 9.47
CA ALA A 69 7.20 4.47 10.86
C ALA A 69 8.41 5.35 11.28
N ARG A 70 9.37 5.57 10.37
CA ARG A 70 10.50 6.49 10.60
C ARG A 70 10.06 7.94 10.73
N GLU A 71 9.14 8.40 9.89
CA GLU A 71 8.56 9.74 9.99
C GLU A 71 7.92 9.95 11.36
N LEU A 72 7.07 9.02 11.81
CA LEU A 72 6.46 9.09 13.14
C LEU A 72 7.51 9.12 14.25
N ARG A 73 8.55 8.29 14.18
CA ARG A 73 9.65 8.30 15.16
C ARG A 73 10.30 9.68 15.25
N ASN A 74 10.54 10.33 14.12
CA ASN A 74 11.16 11.65 14.07
C ASN A 74 10.24 12.75 14.62
N GLU A 75 8.92 12.61 14.50
CA GLU A 75 7.95 13.49 15.13
C GLU A 75 7.90 13.28 16.65
N ILE A 76 7.83 12.03 17.09
CA ILE A 76 7.70 11.67 18.51
C ILE A 76 8.89 12.19 19.34
N TYR A 77 10.12 12.06 18.84
CA TYR A 77 11.32 12.46 19.59
C TYR A 77 11.60 13.96 19.63
N LYS A 78 10.76 14.78 18.99
CA LYS A 78 10.82 16.24 19.11
C LYS A 78 9.99 16.78 20.27
N GLU A 79 9.13 15.94 20.85
CA GLU A 79 8.17 16.34 21.87
C GLU A 79 8.73 16.09 23.27
N GLU A 80 8.40 16.97 24.23
CA GLU A 80 8.87 16.88 25.61
C GLU A 80 8.29 15.64 26.32
N ASP A 81 6.98 15.40 26.16
CA ASP A 81 6.30 14.17 26.59
C ASP A 81 6.19 13.16 25.44
N TRP A 82 7.35 12.68 24.98
CA TRP A 82 7.44 11.73 23.87
C TRP A 82 6.70 10.41 24.13
N ILE A 83 6.48 10.00 25.39
CA ILE A 83 5.77 8.74 25.71
C ILE A 83 4.28 8.87 25.39
N VAL A 84 3.64 9.97 25.81
CA VAL A 84 2.23 10.21 25.49
C VAL A 84 2.04 10.34 23.98
N ILE A 85 2.92 11.08 23.31
CA ILE A 85 2.85 11.26 21.86
C ILE A 85 3.11 9.95 21.11
N TYR A 86 4.05 9.13 21.58
CA TYR A 86 4.29 7.79 21.03
C TYR A 86 3.01 6.95 21.04
N ASN A 87 2.33 6.88 22.19
CA ASN A 87 1.10 6.09 22.32
C ASN A 87 0.00 6.58 21.37
N LEU A 88 -0.17 7.90 21.23
CA LEU A 88 -1.15 8.48 20.30
C LEU A 88 -0.82 8.13 18.84
N LYS A 89 0.42 8.37 18.41
CA LYS A 89 0.88 8.13 17.04
C LYS A 89 0.91 6.64 16.69
N PHE A 90 1.32 5.78 17.62
CA PHE A 90 1.32 4.34 17.44
C PHE A 90 -0.10 3.78 17.28
N ASN A 91 -1.08 4.29 18.04
CA ASN A 91 -2.47 3.90 17.89
C ASN A 91 -3.04 4.30 16.52
N LEU A 92 -2.67 5.47 16.00
CA LEU A 92 -3.04 5.89 14.64
C LEU A 92 -2.38 4.97 13.59
N PHE A 93 -1.09 4.69 13.74
CA PHE A 93 -0.35 3.78 12.86
C PHE A 93 -0.98 2.39 12.83
N LYS A 94 -1.39 1.85 13.99
CA LYS A 94 -2.06 0.55 14.07
C LYS A 94 -3.38 0.53 13.30
N LYS A 95 -4.19 1.61 13.37
CA LYS A 95 -5.42 1.74 12.57
C LYS A 95 -5.10 1.77 11.07
N TYR A 96 -4.07 2.50 10.68
CA TYR A 96 -3.60 2.58 9.30
C TYR A 96 -3.17 1.20 8.75
N ILE A 97 -2.33 0.47 9.49
CA ILE A 97 -1.90 -0.89 9.11
C ILE A 97 -3.07 -1.86 9.00
N LYS A 98 -4.08 -1.73 9.88
CA LYS A 98 -5.30 -2.54 9.79
C LYS A 98 -6.03 -2.31 8.47
N ILE A 99 -6.23 -1.04 8.07
CA ILE A 99 -6.88 -0.70 6.79
C ILE A 99 -6.07 -1.26 5.61
N LEU A 100 -4.75 -1.10 5.62
CA LEU A 100 -3.88 -1.68 4.59
C LEU A 100 -4.00 -3.21 4.51
N SER A 101 -4.05 -3.88 5.66
CA SER A 101 -4.19 -5.34 5.73
C SER A 101 -5.54 -5.79 5.14
N GLU A 102 -6.63 -5.11 5.50
CA GLU A 102 -7.97 -5.37 4.94
C GLU A 102 -8.00 -5.18 3.41
N MET A 103 -7.32 -4.16 2.90
CA MET A 103 -7.16 -3.97 1.45
C MET A 103 -6.40 -5.11 0.80
N CYS A 104 -5.28 -5.54 1.40
CA CYS A 104 -4.49 -6.67 0.91
C CYS A 104 -5.28 -7.98 0.92
N ASP A 105 -6.07 -8.23 1.97
CA ASP A 105 -6.89 -9.43 2.09
C ASP A 105 -8.04 -9.44 1.07
N PHE A 106 -8.64 -8.27 0.79
CA PHE A 106 -9.59 -8.13 -0.30
C PHE A 106 -8.96 -8.48 -1.66
N ILE A 107 -7.75 -7.97 -1.94
CA ILE A 107 -7.01 -8.29 -3.16
C ILE A 107 -6.71 -9.80 -3.25
N LYS A 108 -6.20 -10.41 -2.16
CA LYS A 108 -5.94 -11.85 -2.10
C LYS A 108 -7.20 -12.66 -2.39
N SER A 109 -8.34 -12.28 -1.81
CA SER A 109 -9.61 -12.99 -2.01
C SER A 109 -9.99 -13.06 -3.49
N ILE A 110 -9.81 -11.96 -4.22
CA ILE A 110 -10.11 -11.86 -5.66
C ILE A 110 -9.11 -12.68 -6.49
N LEU A 111 -7.83 -12.66 -6.14
CA LEU A 111 -6.82 -13.50 -6.81
C LEU A 111 -7.09 -15.00 -6.58
N SER A 112 -7.49 -15.38 -5.36
CA SER A 112 -7.83 -16.77 -5.02
C SER A 112 -9.12 -17.26 -5.66
N SER A 113 -10.09 -16.38 -5.94
CA SER A 113 -11.32 -16.72 -6.67
C SER A 113 -11.11 -17.00 -8.17
N LYS A 114 -9.90 -16.77 -8.69
CA LYS A 114 -9.50 -17.04 -10.08
C LYS A 114 -8.80 -18.39 -10.28
N VAL A 115 -8.88 -19.31 -9.32
CA VAL A 115 -8.46 -20.70 -9.51
C VAL A 115 -9.61 -21.45 -10.22
N PRO A 116 -9.48 -21.84 -11.50
CA PRO A 116 -10.36 -22.85 -12.10
C PRO A 116 -10.13 -24.24 -11.50
#